data_AF-A0A2N1VBF8-F1
#
_entry.id   AF-A0A2N1VBF8-F1
#
_cell.length_a   1.000
_cell.length_b   1.000
_cell.length_c   1.000
_cell.angle_alpha   90.00
_cell.angle_beta   90.00
_cell.angle_gamma   90.00
#
_symmetry.space_group_name_H-M   'P 1'
#
loop_
_entity.id
_entity.type
_entity.pdbx_description
1 polymer ?
#
loop_
_entity_poly.entity_id
_entity_poly.type
_entity_poly.pdbx_seq_one_letter_code
_entity_poly.pdbx_strand_id
1 'polypeptide(L)'
;MKLNELGIAANAFWSEIPNHFPNVELDNYIIMPNHLHGIMIIEKTVETRHASSLRSKSITLSNIIGSFKSAVSKYANENGFNKFS
;
A
#
# COMPACT_ATOMS: atom_id res chain seq x y z
N MET A 1 0.04 20.11 -10.64
CA MET A 1 0.39 18.85 -11.34
C MET A 1 -0.87 18.01 -11.44
N LYS A 2 -1.26 17.51 -12.62
CA LYS A 2 -2.52 16.78 -12.83
C LYS A 2 -2.24 15.27 -12.84
N LEU A 3 -2.93 14.49 -12.01
CA LEU A 3 -2.84 13.03 -12.03
C LEU A 3 -3.39 12.49 -13.36
N ASN A 4 -2.71 11.50 -13.92
CA ASN A 4 -3.29 10.67 -14.99
C ASN A 4 -4.23 9.62 -14.37
N GLU A 5 -4.99 8.91 -15.19
CA GLU A 5 -5.97 7.92 -14.74
C GLU A 5 -5.33 6.84 -13.84
N LEU A 6 -4.14 6.37 -14.20
CA LEU A 6 -3.40 5.42 -13.37
C LEU A 6 -2.97 6.00 -12.02
N GLY A 7 -2.59 7.29 -11.99
CA GLY A 7 -2.28 8.02 -10.76
C GLY A 7 -3.51 8.23 -9.87
N ILE A 8 -4.70 8.39 -10.45
CA ILE A 8 -5.97 8.43 -9.70
C ILE A 8 -6.25 7.08 -9.05
N ALA A 9 -6.08 5.98 -9.80
CA ALA A 9 -6.23 4.63 -9.24
C ALA A 9 -5.19 4.32 -8.17
N ALA A 10 -3.93 4.69 -8.39
CA ALA A 10 -2.88 4.57 -7.39
C ALA A 10 -3.20 5.37 -6.11
N ASN A 11 -3.81 6.55 -6.24
CA ASN A 11 -4.26 7.32 -5.08
C ASN A 11 -5.36 6.59 -4.29
N ALA A 12 -6.35 6.04 -4.99
CA ALA A 12 -7.42 5.28 -4.37
C ALA A 12 -6.86 4.07 -3.60
N PHE A 13 -6.06 3.22 -4.26
CA PHE A 13 -5.49 2.04 -3.62
C PHE A 13 -4.50 2.38 -2.50
N TRP A 14 -3.75 3.48 -2.61
CA TRP A 14 -2.88 3.93 -1.52
C TRP A 14 -3.72 4.31 -0.29
N SER A 15 -4.79 5.10 -0.47
CA SER A 15 -5.67 5.52 0.62
C SER A 15 -6.44 4.38 1.31
N GLU A 16 -6.58 3.23 0.63
CA GLU A 16 -7.24 2.04 1.19
C GLU A 16 -6.31 1.17 2.05
N ILE A 17 -4.99 1.45 2.07
CA ILE A 17 -4.01 0.64 2.83
C ILE A 17 -4.43 0.45 4.31
N PRO A 18 -4.83 1.48 5.08
CA PRO A 18 -5.24 1.30 6.48
C PRO A 18 -6.45 0.37 6.65
N ASN A 19 -7.35 0.31 5.66
CA ASN A 19 -8.53 -0.57 5.71
C ASN A 19 -8.15 -2.05 5.57
N HIS A 20 -7.06 -2.34 4.86
CA HIS A 20 -6.56 -3.71 4.67
C HIS A 20 -5.52 -4.11 5.72
N PHE A 21 -4.82 -3.13 6.29
CA PHE A 21 -3.77 -3.32 7.27
C PHE A 21 -4.06 -2.42 8.48
N PRO A 22 -4.87 -2.86 9.46
CA PRO A 22 -5.34 -2.03 10.58
C PRO A 22 -4.24 -1.41 11.46
N ASN A 23 -3.02 -1.97 11.42
CA ASN A 23 -1.87 -1.46 12.16
C ASN A 23 -1.03 -0.46 11.34
N VAL A 24 -1.59 0.06 10.24
CA VAL A 24 -0.90 0.95 9.31
C VAL A 24 -1.66 2.25 9.22
N GLU A 25 -0.94 3.36 9.41
CA GLU A 25 -1.45 4.71 9.17
C GLU A 25 -0.64 5.35 8.03
N LEU A 26 -1.32 6.21 7.27
CA LEU A 26 -0.70 7.01 6.22
C LEU A 26 -0.53 8.44 6.73
N ASP A 27 0.69 8.94 6.66
CA ASP A 27 0.99 10.35 6.85
C ASP A 27 1.12 11.01 5.45
N ASN A 28 1.90 12.08 5.32
CA ASN A 28 2.08 12.79 4.07
C ASN A 28 2.55 11.90 2.92
N TYR A 29 1.89 12.02 1.77
CA TYR A 29 2.28 11.38 0.53
C TYR A 29 1.93 12.24 -0.68
N ILE A 30 2.63 12.00 -1.79
CA ILE A 30 2.40 12.63 -3.08
C ILE A 30 2.48 11.59 -4.19
N ILE A 31 1.54 11.68 -5.11
CA ILE A 31 1.49 10.83 -6.31
C ILE A 31 1.81 11.69 -7.51
N MET A 32 2.81 11.27 -8.26
CA MET A 32 3.27 11.87 -9.49
C MET A 32 3.05 10.89 -10.65
N PRO A 33 2.97 11.35 -11.91
CA PRO A 33 2.75 10.48 -13.06
C PRO A 33 3.74 9.32 -13.20
N ASN A 34 4.95 9.45 -12.62
CA ASN A 34 6.02 8.46 -12.73
C ASN A 34 6.38 7.77 -11.40
N HIS A 35 5.98 8.30 -10.24
CA HIS A 35 6.29 7.68 -8.95
C HIS A 35 5.38 8.17 -7.82
N LEU A 36 5.43 7.45 -6.71
CA LEU A 36 4.78 7.80 -5.45
C LEU A 36 5.86 8.00 -4.39
N HIS A 37 5.71 9.04 -3.58
CA HIS A 37 6.51 9.25 -2.36
C HIS A 37 5.56 9.37 -1.18
N GLY A 38 5.76 8.60 -0.11
CA GLY A 38 4.84 8.61 1.02
C GLY A 38 5.51 8.17 2.32
N ILE A 39 4.98 8.71 3.43
CA ILE A 39 5.33 8.35 4.79
C ILE A 39 4.23 7.44 5.33
N MET A 40 4.63 6.34 5.96
CA MET A 40 3.74 5.33 6.50
C MET A 40 4.20 4.95 7.90
N ILE A 41 3.26 4.92 8.83
CA ILE A 41 3.48 4.53 10.22
C ILE A 41 2.98 3.08 10.34
N ILE A 42 3.84 2.19 10.85
CA ILE A 42 3.49 0.78 11.05
C ILE A 42 3.62 0.47 12.53
N GLU A 43 2.48 0.31 13.19
CA GLU A 43 2.44 -0.05 14.60
C GLU A 43 2.77 -1.53 14.79
N LYS A 44 3.70 -1.80 15.71
CA LYS A 44 3.99 -3.17 16.14
C LYS A 44 3.18 -3.44 17.39
N THR A 45 2.31 -4.45 17.32
CA THR A 45 1.72 -5.04 18.53
C THR A 45 2.87 -5.67 19.33
N VAL A 46 3.27 -5.02 20.43
CA VAL A 46 4.28 -5.56 21.34
C VAL A 46 3.63 -6.60 22.25
N GLU A 47 3.57 -7.85 21.79
CA GLU A 47 3.12 -8.94 22.66
C GLU A 47 4.22 -9.29 23.67
N THR A 48 3.87 -9.32 24.95
CA THR A 48 4.76 -9.83 26.01
C THR A 48 4.98 -11.32 25.79
N ARG A 49 6.24 -11.76 25.68
CA ARG A 49 6.71 -13.11 25.30
C ARG A 49 6.26 -14.29 26.20
N HIS A 50 5.24 -14.15 27.05
CA HIS A 50 4.89 -15.12 28.08
C HIS A 50 3.81 -16.14 27.69
N ALA A 51 3.04 -15.89 26.64
CA ALA A 51 2.16 -16.88 26.03
C ALA A 51 2.18 -16.66 24.53
N SER A 52 2.78 -17.56 23.77
CA SER A 52 2.76 -17.51 22.31
C SER A 52 1.36 -17.88 21.82
N SER A 53 0.39 -16.98 21.97
CA SER A 53 -0.94 -17.11 21.41
C SER A 53 -0.87 -16.74 19.94
N LEU A 54 -0.71 -17.76 19.09
CA LEU A 54 -0.75 -17.69 17.62
C LEU A 54 0.39 -16.86 17.03
N ARG A 55 1.18 -17.47 16.15
CA ARG A 55 2.13 -16.76 15.29
C ARG A 55 1.34 -15.85 14.35
N SER A 56 0.91 -14.69 14.82
CA SER A 56 0.34 -13.66 13.96
C SER A 56 1.42 -13.38 12.92
N LYS A 57 1.09 -13.64 11.66
CA LYS A 57 2.05 -13.44 10.56
C LYS A 57 2.40 -11.96 10.59
N SER A 58 3.64 -11.63 10.99
CA SER A 58 4.01 -10.23 11.12
C SER A 58 3.87 -9.56 9.76
N ILE A 59 2.93 -8.63 9.65
CA ILE A 59 2.77 -7.84 8.44
C ILE A 59 4.04 -7.01 8.27
N THR A 60 4.72 -7.20 7.13
CA THR A 60 5.93 -6.44 6.79
C THR A 60 5.59 -5.33 5.80
N LEU A 61 6.43 -4.29 5.76
CA LEU A 61 6.36 -3.25 4.72
C LEU A 61 6.30 -3.87 3.31
N SER A 62 7.09 -4.91 3.05
CA SER A 62 7.10 -5.61 1.76
C SER A 62 5.75 -6.25 1.42
N ASN A 63 5.00 -6.75 2.41
CA ASN A 63 3.66 -7.30 2.17
C ASN A 63 2.67 -6.20 1.80
N ILE A 64 2.70 -5.07 2.51
CA ILE A 64 1.82 -3.92 2.27
C ILE A 64 2.08 -3.34 0.87
N ILE A 65 3.34 -3.04 0.56
CA ILE A 65 3.73 -2.47 -0.74
C ILE A 65 3.52 -3.46 -1.88
N GLY A 66 3.74 -4.76 -1.64
CA GLY A 66 3.42 -5.80 -2.60
C GLY A 66 1.94 -5.82 -2.95
N SER A 67 1.07 -5.83 -1.94
CA SER A 67 -0.40 -5.79 -2.12
C SER A 67 -0.85 -4.56 -2.90
N PHE A 68 -0.34 -3.38 -2.51
CA PHE A 68 -0.61 -2.12 -3.22
C PHE A 68 -0.18 -2.19 -4.70
N LYS A 69 1.07 -2.58 -4.98
CA LYS A 69 1.57 -2.69 -6.36
C LYS A 69 0.78 -3.71 -7.19
N SER A 70 0.39 -4.83 -6.58
CA SER A 70 -0.45 -5.83 -7.25
C SER A 70 -1.82 -5.28 -7.61
N ALA A 71 -2.48 -4.53 -6.72
CA ALA A 71 -3.76 -3.89 -7.00
C ALA A 71 -3.65 -2.87 -8.15
N VAL A 72 -2.65 -1.98 -8.10
CA VAL A 72 -2.39 -1.00 -9.15
C VAL A 72 -2.08 -1.70 -10.48
N SER A 73 -1.23 -2.71 -10.48
CA SER A 73 -0.84 -3.43 -11.71
C SER A 73 -2.02 -4.21 -12.31
N LYS A 74 -2.86 -4.81 -11.47
CA LYS A 74 -4.09 -5.47 -11.92
C LYS A 74 -5.03 -4.46 -12.58
N TYR A 75 -5.32 -3.34 -11.92
CA TYR A 75 -6.14 -2.27 -12.48
C TYR A 75 -5.56 -1.74 -13.79
N ALA A 76 -4.24 -1.54 -13.85
CA ALA A 76 -3.54 -1.10 -15.05
C ALA A 76 -3.79 -2.04 -16.23
N ASN A 77 -3.60 -3.34 -16.02
CA ASN A 77 -3.79 -4.36 -17.05
C ASN A 77 -5.26 -4.45 -17.50
N GLU A 78 -6.21 -4.41 -16.56
CA GLU A 78 -7.65 -4.48 -16.84
C GLU A 78 -8.16 -3.26 -17.63
N ASN A 79 -7.50 -2.10 -17.50
CA ASN A 79 -7.86 -0.85 -18.17
C ASN A 79 -6.94 -0.51 -19.35
N GLY A 80 -6.10 -1.45 -19.80
CA GLY A 80 -5.29 -1.28 -21.02
C GLY A 80 -4.07 -0.39 -20.87
N PHE A 81 -3.62 -0.08 -19.65
CA PHE A 81 -2.37 0.62 -19.37
C PHE A 81 -1.13 -0.30 -19.53
N ASN A 82 -1.07 -1.03 -20.64
CA ASN A 82 -0.11 -2.12 -20.88
C ASN A 82 1.28 -1.63 -21.36
N LYS A 83 1.48 -0.31 -21.45
CA LYS A 83 2.72 0.30 -21.94
C LYS A 83 3.42 1.04 -20.80
N PHE A 84 4.21 0.31 -20.02
CA PHE A 84 5.32 0.93 -19.29
C PHE A 84 6.49 1.01 -20.27
N SER A 85 6.60 2.13 -20.99
CA SER A 85 7.80 2.46 -21.77
C SER A 85 8.93 2.87 -20.84
#